data_AF-A0AAX2TM55-F1
#
_entry.id   AF-A0AAX2TM55-F1
#
_cell.length_a   1.000
_cell.length_b   1.000
_cell.length_c   1.000
_cell.angle_alpha   90.00
_cell.angle_beta   90.00
_cell.angle_gamma   90.00
#
_symmetry.space_group_name_H-M   'P 1'
#
loop_
_entity.id
_entity.type
_entity.pdbx_description
1 polymer ?
#
loop_
_entity_poly.entity_id
_entity_poly.type
_entity_poly.pdbx_seq_one_letter_code
_entity_poly.pdbx_strand_id
1 'polypeptide(L)'
;KAIELNGAAIEMNKTAFSWGRLAAHDLQRVVSAARFKNAGAALAKKTLDEAIAFRAKFLTDYQDAAYAKRYLDDVARVRAAEAAAAPGSQDLTEAFAKGLFKLMAYKDEYEVARLYSDGEFSRALREQFEGNSGLKVLLAPPLLAQRDPVTGRLQKREFGPWIFKAFGLLAGLKGLRGT
;
A
#
# COMPACT_ATOMS: atom_id res chain seq x y z
N LYS A 1 3.16 -6.59 -32.43
CA LYS A 1 3.27 -5.17 -32.81
C LYS A 1 2.73 -4.18 -31.76
N ALA A 2 1.84 -4.55 -30.83
CA ALA A 2 1.35 -3.63 -29.78
C ALA A 2 2.44 -3.12 -28.80
N ILE A 3 3.44 -3.95 -28.47
CA ILE A 3 4.54 -3.57 -27.56
C ILE A 3 5.49 -2.55 -28.21
N GLU A 4 5.66 -2.63 -29.53
CA GLU A 4 6.51 -1.70 -30.30
C GLU A 4 5.86 -0.33 -30.48
N LEU A 5 4.51 -0.29 -30.54
CA LEU A 5 3.74 0.95 -30.65
C LEU A 5 3.76 1.80 -29.38
N ASN A 6 3.98 1.20 -28.20
CA ASN A 6 4.07 1.94 -26.92
C ASN A 6 5.44 2.60 -26.68
N GLY A 7 6.47 2.28 -27.48
CA GLY A 7 7.77 2.97 -27.49
C GLY A 7 8.67 2.80 -26.25
N ALA A 8 8.14 2.40 -25.10
CA ALA A 8 8.90 2.28 -23.86
C ALA A 8 9.42 0.85 -23.64
N ALA A 9 10.74 0.73 -23.41
CA ALA A 9 11.42 -0.51 -23.01
C ALA A 9 10.99 -1.76 -23.79
N ILE A 10 10.92 -1.63 -25.13
CA ILE A 10 10.34 -2.64 -26.04
C ILE A 10 10.95 -4.02 -25.83
N GLU A 11 12.28 -4.11 -25.78
CA GLU A 11 12.98 -5.38 -25.63
C GLU A 11 12.73 -6.01 -24.25
N MET A 12 12.73 -5.22 -23.17
CA MET A 12 12.38 -5.70 -21.84
C MET A 12 10.95 -6.26 -21.80
N ASN A 13 10.00 -5.60 -22.46
CA ASN A 13 8.61 -6.05 -22.52
C ASN A 13 8.47 -7.35 -23.35
N LYS A 14 9.19 -7.49 -24.46
CA LYS A 14 9.25 -8.74 -25.24
C LYS A 14 9.84 -9.90 -24.42
N THR A 15 10.92 -9.63 -23.68
CA THR A 15 11.51 -10.61 -22.76
C THR A 15 10.53 -11.00 -21.67
N ALA A 16 9.90 -10.04 -20.99
CA ALA A 16 8.90 -10.30 -19.96
C ALA A 16 7.73 -11.14 -20.49
N PHE A 17 7.22 -10.83 -21.69
CA PHE A 17 6.17 -11.62 -22.33
C PHE A 17 6.61 -13.06 -22.64
N SER A 18 7.86 -13.24 -23.06
CA SER A 18 8.43 -14.56 -23.35
C SER A 18 8.59 -15.41 -22.08
N TRP A 19 9.06 -14.80 -20.98
CA TRP A 19 9.09 -15.42 -19.66
C TRP A 19 7.69 -15.79 -19.17
N GLY A 20 6.69 -14.94 -19.39
CA GLY A 20 5.28 -15.23 -19.07
C GLY A 20 4.73 -16.44 -19.84
N ARG A 21 5.05 -16.55 -21.14
CA ARG A 21 4.68 -17.73 -21.95
C ARG A 21 5.34 -19.01 -21.45
N LEU A 22 6.61 -18.93 -21.05
CA LEU A 22 7.32 -20.08 -20.47
C LEU A 22 6.69 -20.49 -19.13
N ALA A 23 6.31 -19.53 -18.29
CA ALA A 23 5.69 -19.78 -17.00
C ALA A 23 4.31 -20.45 -17.11
N ALA A 24 3.54 -20.13 -18.16
CA ALA A 24 2.26 -20.78 -18.45
C ALA A 24 2.40 -22.27 -18.79
N HIS A 25 3.56 -22.67 -19.33
CA HIS A 25 3.88 -24.07 -19.64
C HIS A 25 4.59 -24.78 -18.47
N ASP A 26 5.54 -24.11 -17.82
CA ASP A 26 6.35 -24.66 -16.73
C ASP A 26 6.79 -23.54 -15.77
N LEU A 27 5.95 -23.33 -14.75
CA LEU A 27 6.19 -22.32 -13.73
C LEU A 27 7.41 -22.65 -12.84
N GLN A 28 7.65 -23.92 -12.54
CA GLN A 28 8.75 -24.32 -11.65
C GLN A 28 10.12 -24.03 -12.28
N ARG A 29 10.26 -24.29 -13.59
CA ARG A 29 11.48 -23.96 -14.33
C ARG A 29 11.74 -22.46 -14.39
N VAL A 30 10.69 -21.65 -14.54
CA VAL A 30 10.82 -20.18 -14.48
C VAL A 30 11.24 -19.71 -13.10
N VAL A 31 10.61 -20.19 -12.03
CA VAL A 31 10.92 -19.79 -10.64
C VAL A 31 12.36 -20.15 -10.26
N SER A 32 12.80 -21.36 -10.62
CA SER A 32 14.17 -21.82 -10.38
C SER A 32 15.22 -21.03 -11.18
N ALA A 33 14.95 -20.73 -12.45
CA ALA A 33 15.85 -19.95 -13.29
C ALA A 33 15.91 -18.47 -12.88
N ALA A 34 14.78 -17.90 -12.44
CA ALA A 34 14.69 -16.49 -12.02
C ALA A 34 15.36 -16.21 -10.67
N ARG A 35 15.74 -17.25 -9.90
CA ARG A 35 16.45 -17.14 -8.61
C ARG A 35 15.82 -16.07 -7.69
N PHE A 36 14.49 -16.04 -7.62
CA PHE A 36 13.79 -15.09 -6.75
C PHE A 36 14.29 -15.23 -5.32
N LYS A 37 15.11 -14.29 -4.85
CA LYS A 37 15.75 -14.36 -3.52
C LYS A 37 14.76 -14.39 -2.35
N ASN A 38 13.47 -14.13 -2.59
CA ASN A 38 12.43 -14.00 -1.57
C ASN A 38 11.13 -14.74 -1.90
N ALA A 39 11.13 -15.69 -2.83
CA ALA A 39 9.93 -16.48 -3.11
C ALA A 39 9.74 -17.58 -2.05
N GLY A 40 9.20 -17.20 -0.89
CA GLY A 40 8.67 -18.19 0.06
C GLY A 40 9.37 -18.29 1.41
N ALA A 41 9.57 -17.16 2.10
CA ALA A 41 9.24 -17.23 3.52
C ALA A 41 7.71 -17.44 3.54
N ALA A 42 7.27 -18.69 3.72
CA ALA A 42 5.89 -18.98 4.02
C ALA A 42 5.52 -18.05 5.19
N LEU A 43 4.74 -17.01 4.90
CA LEU A 43 4.24 -16.08 5.91
C LEU A 43 3.54 -16.97 6.92
N ALA A 44 4.17 -17.19 8.07
CA ALA A 44 3.57 -17.93 9.16
C ALA A 44 2.15 -17.38 9.32
N LYS A 45 1.15 -18.27 9.31
CA LYS A 45 -0.25 -17.86 9.52
C LYS A 45 -0.27 -17.10 10.84
N LYS A 46 -0.38 -15.78 10.76
CA LYS A 46 -0.50 -14.93 11.94
C LYS A 46 -1.74 -15.38 12.69
N THR A 47 -1.63 -15.54 14.00
CA THR A 47 -2.81 -15.76 14.84
C THR A 47 -3.74 -14.55 14.75
N LEU A 48 -5.01 -14.72 15.12
CA LEU A 48 -5.97 -13.60 15.12
C LEU A 48 -5.48 -12.45 16.00
N ASP A 49 -4.88 -12.75 17.15
CA ASP A 49 -4.35 -11.74 18.07
C ASP A 49 -3.15 -11.00 17.49
N GLU A 50 -2.22 -11.70 16.83
CA GLU A 50 -1.12 -11.06 16.11
C GLU A 50 -1.63 -10.16 14.98
N ALA A 51 -2.69 -10.59 14.29
CA ALA A 51 -3.30 -9.83 13.21
C ALA A 51 -4.02 -8.57 13.75
N ILE A 52 -4.64 -8.63 14.92
CA ILE A 52 -5.25 -7.48 15.60
C ILE A 52 -4.18 -6.53 16.13
N ALA A 53 -3.13 -7.05 16.78
CA ALA A 53 -2.03 -6.24 17.28
C ALA A 53 -1.30 -5.50 16.16
N PHE A 54 -1.07 -6.17 15.03
CA PHE A 54 -0.49 -5.53 13.84
C PHE A 54 -1.35 -4.36 13.34
N ARG A 55 -2.67 -4.55 13.26
CA ARG A 55 -3.61 -3.49 12.84
C ARG A 55 -3.67 -2.33 13.82
N ALA A 56 -3.68 -2.62 15.12
CA ALA A 56 -3.64 -1.59 16.15
C ALA A 56 -2.35 -0.75 16.06
N LYS A 57 -1.19 -1.41 15.92
CA LYS A 57 0.07 -0.71 15.68
C LYS A 57 0.01 0.17 14.43
N PHE A 58 -0.49 -0.38 13.32
CA PHE A 58 -0.67 0.38 12.09
C PHE A 58 -1.54 1.61 12.31
N LEU A 59 -2.68 1.48 13.00
CA LEU A 59 -3.60 2.59 13.26
C LEU A 59 -2.99 3.67 14.17
N THR A 60 -2.10 3.29 15.09
CA THR A 60 -1.31 4.24 15.90
C THR A 60 -0.38 5.06 15.02
N ASP A 61 0.35 4.39 14.14
CA ASP A 61 1.28 5.04 13.22
C ASP A 61 0.51 5.92 12.20
N TYR A 62 -0.64 5.43 11.73
CA TYR A 62 -1.55 6.08 10.80
C TYR A 62 -2.15 7.37 11.37
N GLN A 63 -2.72 7.33 12.57
CA GLN A 63 -3.37 8.48 13.22
C GLN A 63 -2.73 8.73 14.59
N ASP A 64 -3.14 7.99 15.61
CA ASP A 64 -2.65 8.09 16.98
C ASP A 64 -3.13 6.90 17.83
N ALA A 65 -2.70 6.87 19.10
CA ALA A 65 -3.06 5.81 20.04
C ALA A 65 -4.57 5.77 20.37
N ALA A 66 -5.28 6.91 20.34
CA ALA A 66 -6.71 6.95 20.61
C ALA A 66 -7.51 6.30 19.46
N TYR A 67 -7.07 6.52 18.22
CA TYR A 67 -7.64 5.90 17.03
C TYR A 67 -7.44 4.38 17.02
N ALA A 68 -6.24 3.91 17.38
CA ALA A 68 -5.97 2.48 17.57
C ALA A 68 -6.80 1.87 18.71
N LYS A 69 -6.99 2.61 19.80
CA LYS A 69 -7.82 2.17 20.93
C LYS A 69 -9.27 1.95 20.51
N ARG A 70 -9.86 2.87 19.73
CA ARG A 70 -11.22 2.71 19.20
C ARG A 70 -11.38 1.39 18.43
N TYR A 71 -10.43 1.07 17.57
CA TYR A 71 -10.40 -0.20 16.85
C TYR A 71 -10.36 -1.41 17.81
N LEU A 72 -9.48 -1.38 18.81
CA LEU A 72 -9.37 -2.46 19.80
C LEU A 72 -10.66 -2.63 20.62
N ASP A 73 -11.25 -1.54 21.08
CA ASP A 73 -12.49 -1.55 21.85
C ASP A 73 -13.64 -2.17 21.02
N ASP A 74 -13.78 -1.77 19.76
CA ASP A 74 -14.83 -2.28 18.85
C ASP A 74 -14.65 -3.78 18.57
N VAL A 75 -13.41 -4.22 18.31
CA VAL A 75 -13.09 -5.65 18.10
C VAL A 75 -13.32 -6.46 19.37
N ALA A 76 -12.98 -5.94 20.55
CA ALA A 76 -13.20 -6.62 21.83
C ALA A 76 -14.70 -6.83 22.11
N ARG A 77 -15.55 -5.85 21.78
CA ARG A 77 -17.01 -5.98 21.92
C ARG A 77 -17.56 -7.11 21.03
N VAL A 78 -17.14 -7.17 19.76
CA VAL A 78 -17.58 -8.23 18.84
C VAL A 78 -17.07 -9.59 19.28
N ARG A 79 -15.81 -9.68 19.72
CA ARG A 79 -15.23 -10.92 20.24
C ARG A 79 -15.98 -11.45 21.47
N ALA A 80 -16.36 -10.59 22.40
CA ALA A 80 -17.14 -10.98 23.56
C ALA A 80 -18.53 -11.51 23.18
N ALA A 81 -19.20 -10.85 22.23
CA ALA A 81 -20.50 -11.28 21.73
C ALA A 81 -20.41 -12.62 20.98
N GLU A 82 -19.39 -12.81 20.13
CA GLU A 82 -19.14 -14.07 19.42
C GLU A 82 -18.85 -15.20 20.41
N ALA A 83 -17.99 -14.98 21.41
CA ALA A 83 -17.66 -16.01 22.40
C ALA A 83 -18.89 -16.47 23.20
N ALA A 84 -19.85 -15.57 23.45
CA ALA A 84 -21.10 -15.89 24.13
C ALA A 84 -22.09 -16.66 23.22
N ALA A 85 -22.17 -16.31 21.94
CA ALA A 85 -23.12 -16.90 20.99
C ALA A 85 -22.62 -18.20 20.33
N ALA A 86 -21.31 -18.31 20.11
CA ALA A 86 -20.64 -19.41 19.42
C ALA A 86 -19.27 -19.71 20.06
N PRO A 87 -19.23 -20.39 21.22
CA PRO A 87 -17.98 -20.72 21.90
C PRO A 87 -16.99 -21.48 21.00
N GLY A 88 -15.74 -21.00 20.94
CA GLY A 88 -14.68 -21.60 20.12
C GLY A 88 -14.61 -21.08 18.68
N SER A 89 -15.61 -20.32 18.21
CA SER A 89 -15.56 -19.62 16.92
C SER A 89 -14.75 -18.32 17.03
N GLN A 90 -14.05 -17.96 15.95
CA GLN A 90 -13.38 -16.67 15.79
C GLN A 90 -13.66 -16.00 14.44
N ASP A 91 -14.53 -16.60 13.62
CA ASP A 91 -14.76 -16.20 12.23
C ASP A 91 -15.36 -14.80 12.14
N LEU A 92 -16.32 -14.47 13.01
CA LEU A 92 -16.95 -13.15 13.03
C LEU A 92 -15.94 -12.09 13.48
N THR A 93 -15.18 -12.37 14.54
CA THR A 93 -14.15 -11.46 15.04
C THR A 93 -13.09 -11.20 13.98
N GLU A 94 -12.62 -12.23 13.27
CA GLU A 94 -11.64 -12.07 12.20
C GLU A 94 -12.19 -11.22 11.06
N ALA A 95 -13.39 -11.53 10.57
CA ALA A 95 -14.04 -10.79 9.49
C ALA A 95 -14.26 -9.32 9.88
N PHE A 96 -14.76 -9.08 11.10
CA PHE A 96 -15.01 -7.75 11.62
C PHE A 96 -13.71 -6.94 11.78
N ALA A 97 -12.68 -7.51 12.41
CA ALA A 97 -11.38 -6.87 12.58
C ALA A 97 -10.77 -6.46 11.23
N LYS A 98 -10.88 -7.34 10.22
CA LYS A 98 -10.42 -7.05 8.85
C LYS A 98 -11.24 -5.94 8.19
N GLY A 99 -12.57 -5.98 8.32
CA GLY A 99 -13.48 -5.01 7.70
C GLY A 99 -13.32 -3.62 8.31
N LEU A 100 -13.37 -3.52 9.64
CA LEU A 100 -13.22 -2.26 10.36
C LEU A 100 -11.88 -1.59 10.06
N PHE A 101 -10.79 -2.35 10.06
CA PHE A 101 -9.47 -1.82 9.72
C PHE A 101 -9.42 -1.20 8.33
N LYS A 102 -10.04 -1.83 7.32
CA LYS A 102 -10.10 -1.27 5.96
C LYS A 102 -10.84 0.07 5.91
N LEU A 103 -11.89 0.22 6.70
CA LEU A 103 -12.67 1.46 6.78
C LEU A 103 -11.88 2.55 7.51
N MET A 104 -11.14 2.17 8.55
CA MET A 104 -10.37 3.12 9.37
C MET A 104 -9.06 3.56 8.73
N ALA A 105 -8.41 2.70 7.94
CA ALA A 105 -7.12 2.94 7.31
C ALA A 105 -7.27 3.15 5.80
N TYR A 106 -8.09 4.12 5.39
CA TYR A 106 -8.19 4.48 3.98
C TYR A 106 -6.92 5.20 3.52
N LYS A 107 -6.51 4.93 2.29
CA LYS A 107 -5.28 5.49 1.73
C LYS A 107 -5.54 6.90 1.24
N ASP A 108 -5.29 7.85 2.12
CA ASP A 108 -5.52 9.27 1.92
C ASP A 108 -4.23 10.04 1.64
N GLU A 109 -4.32 11.35 1.46
CA GLU A 109 -3.18 12.21 1.15
C GLU A 109 -2.11 12.18 2.24
N TYR A 110 -2.53 12.09 3.51
CA TYR A 110 -1.64 12.01 4.66
C TYR A 110 -0.88 10.68 4.71
N GLU A 111 -1.55 9.56 4.44
CA GLU A 111 -0.92 8.24 4.38
C GLU A 111 0.01 8.12 3.17
N VAL A 112 -0.38 8.67 2.02
CA VAL A 112 0.52 8.80 0.87
C VAL A 112 1.78 9.58 1.26
N ALA A 113 1.60 10.73 1.92
CA ALA A 113 2.71 11.55 2.36
C ALA A 113 3.64 10.81 3.33
N ARG A 114 3.08 10.06 4.29
CA ARG A 114 3.84 9.23 5.23
C ARG A 114 4.68 8.17 4.50
N LEU A 115 4.07 7.43 3.57
CA LEU A 115 4.74 6.38 2.80
C LEU A 115 5.87 6.92 1.89
N TYR A 116 5.74 8.16 1.41
CA TYR A 116 6.80 8.80 0.62
C TYR A 116 7.90 9.45 1.47
N SER A 117 7.65 9.68 2.77
CA SER A 117 8.56 10.40 3.67
C SER A 117 9.20 9.54 4.77
N ASP A 118 8.74 8.31 4.99
CA ASP A 118 9.28 7.36 5.99
C ASP A 118 10.69 6.79 5.64
N GLY A 119 11.18 7.08 4.45
CA GLY A 119 12.50 6.69 3.96
C GLY A 119 12.60 5.25 3.48
N GLU A 120 11.57 4.40 3.63
CA GLU A 120 11.56 3.08 2.98
C GLU A 120 11.52 3.23 1.47
N PHE A 121 10.66 4.13 0.99
CA PHE A 121 10.54 4.40 -0.44
C PHE A 121 11.87 4.86 -1.07
N SER A 122 12.61 5.75 -0.39
CA SER A 122 13.89 6.25 -0.90
C SER A 122 15.02 5.21 -0.82
N ARG A 123 14.98 4.28 0.14
CA ARG A 123 15.89 3.13 0.18
C ARG A 123 15.61 2.17 -0.97
N ALA A 124 14.35 1.76 -1.14
CA ALA A 124 13.94 0.86 -2.22
C ALA A 124 14.27 1.43 -3.60
N LEU A 125 14.09 2.74 -3.79
CA LEU A 125 14.44 3.40 -5.04
C LEU A 125 15.95 3.36 -5.33
N ARG A 126 16.79 3.60 -4.32
CA ARG A 126 18.26 3.53 -4.46
C ARG A 126 18.78 2.11 -4.69
N GLU A 127 18.10 1.10 -4.14
CA GLU A 127 18.44 -0.30 -4.35
C GLU A 127 18.07 -0.79 -5.76
N GLN A 128 16.97 -0.28 -6.32
CA GLN A 128 16.45 -0.73 -7.61
C GLN A 128 16.98 0.04 -8.82
N PHE A 129 17.35 1.31 -8.64
CA PHE A 129 17.76 2.19 -9.73
C PHE A 129 19.17 2.75 -9.49
N GLU A 130 20.08 2.47 -10.42
CA GLU A 130 21.41 3.09 -10.43
C GLU A 130 21.32 4.53 -10.97
N GLY A 131 21.83 5.49 -10.21
CA GLY A 131 21.92 6.91 -10.61
C GLY A 131 20.89 7.82 -9.93
N ASN A 132 21.34 9.02 -9.56
CA ASN A 132 20.54 10.04 -8.88
C ASN A 132 19.65 10.77 -9.89
N SER A 133 18.66 10.06 -10.43
CA SER A 133 17.73 10.61 -11.42
C SER A 133 16.72 11.51 -10.71
N GLY A 134 16.55 12.73 -11.21
CA GLY A 134 15.68 13.75 -10.63
C GLY A 134 14.24 13.25 -10.51
N LEU A 135 13.91 12.70 -9.34
CA LEU A 135 12.66 12.02 -9.08
C LEU A 135 11.49 12.99 -9.20
N LYS A 136 10.54 12.64 -10.05
CA LYS A 136 9.30 13.39 -10.24
C LYS A 136 8.12 12.53 -9.81
N VAL A 137 7.13 13.16 -9.19
CA VAL A 137 5.88 12.52 -8.80
C VAL A 137 4.75 13.17 -9.59
N LEU A 138 3.91 12.35 -10.23
CA LEU A 138 2.69 12.81 -10.90
C LEU A 138 1.54 12.81 -9.89
N LEU A 139 1.06 14.00 -9.53
CA LEU A 139 -0.02 14.17 -8.55
C LEU A 139 -1.15 15.00 -9.15
N ALA A 140 -2.36 14.77 -8.67
CA ALA A 140 -3.51 15.62 -8.91
C ALA A 140 -4.06 16.08 -7.56
N PRO A 141 -3.37 17.00 -6.84
CA PRO A 141 -3.78 17.38 -5.49
C PRO A 141 -5.18 18.00 -5.54
N PRO A 142 -6.18 17.51 -4.80
CA PRO A 142 -7.58 17.93 -4.97
C PRO A 142 -7.81 19.43 -4.84
N LEU A 143 -7.02 20.11 -4.00
CA LEU A 143 -7.11 21.55 -3.76
C LEU A 143 -6.42 22.41 -4.83
N LEU A 144 -5.49 21.85 -5.62
CA LEU A 144 -4.63 22.61 -6.54
C LEU A 144 -4.75 22.15 -8.00
N ALA A 145 -5.21 20.92 -8.24
CA ALA A 145 -5.30 20.37 -9.58
C ALA A 145 -6.49 20.98 -10.32
N GLN A 146 -6.21 21.47 -11.52
CA GLN A 146 -7.25 21.91 -12.43
C GLN A 146 -8.12 20.71 -12.83
N ARG A 147 -9.42 20.96 -12.97
CA ARG A 147 -10.34 19.99 -13.56
C ARG A 147 -10.31 20.15 -15.06
N ASP A 148 -10.23 19.01 -15.73
CA ASP A 148 -10.40 18.94 -17.16
C ASP A 148 -11.80 19.44 -17.54
N PRO A 149 -11.92 20.42 -18.46
CA PRO A 149 -13.21 21.06 -18.76
C PRO A 149 -14.18 20.14 -19.51
N VAL A 150 -13.70 19.06 -20.12
CA VAL A 150 -14.54 18.11 -20.87
C VAL A 150 -14.96 16.93 -20.01
N THR A 151 -14.01 16.36 -19.26
CA THR A 151 -14.22 15.15 -18.46
C THR A 151 -14.53 15.42 -16.98
N GLY A 152 -14.30 16.63 -16.50
CA GLY A 152 -14.49 17.05 -15.11
C GLY A 152 -13.48 16.46 -14.11
N ARG A 153 -12.53 15.64 -14.57
CA ARG A 153 -11.54 14.95 -13.72
C ARG A 153 -10.35 15.84 -13.40
N LEU A 154 -9.74 15.65 -12.22
CA LEU A 154 -8.52 16.36 -11.85
C LEU A 154 -7.35 15.95 -12.75
N GLN A 155 -6.63 16.93 -13.28
CA GLN A 155 -5.48 16.73 -14.14
C GLN A 155 -4.21 16.48 -13.31
N LYS A 156 -3.45 15.45 -13.70
CA LYS A 156 -2.16 15.14 -13.08
C LYS A 156 -1.09 16.14 -13.53
N ARG A 157 -0.25 16.58 -12.61
CA ARG A 157 0.88 17.47 -12.85
C ARG A 157 2.16 16.86 -12.29
N GLU A 158 3.28 17.17 -12.92
CA GLU A 158 4.60 16.75 -12.45
C GLU A 158 5.08 17.65 -11.31
N PHE A 159 5.50 17.02 -10.22
CA PHE A 159 6.15 17.67 -9.10
C PHE A 159 7.58 17.15 -8.97
N GLY A 160 8.56 18.05 -8.93
CA GLY A 160 9.96 17.70 -8.75
C GLY A 160 10.32 17.33 -7.30
N PRO A 161 11.61 17.12 -6.99
CA PRO A 161 12.07 16.58 -5.70
C PRO A 161 11.65 17.35 -4.45
N TRP A 162 11.27 18.62 -4.57
CA TRP A 162 10.80 19.43 -3.44
C TRP A 162 9.52 18.85 -2.80
N ILE A 163 8.71 18.10 -3.56
CA ILE A 163 7.43 17.56 -3.08
C ILE A 163 7.62 16.55 -1.94
N PHE A 164 8.75 15.87 -1.88
CA PHE A 164 9.07 14.94 -0.78
C PHE A 164 9.23 15.67 0.56
N LYS A 165 9.70 16.93 0.55
CA LYS A 165 9.72 17.77 1.74
C LYS A 165 8.30 18.17 2.16
N ALA A 166 7.45 18.52 1.19
CA ALA A 166 6.05 18.82 1.45
C ALA A 166 5.28 17.61 2.01
N PHE A 167 5.57 16.40 1.52
CA PHE A 167 5.04 15.16 2.09
C PHE A 167 5.50 14.95 3.53
N GLY A 168 6.77 15.23 3.87
CA GLY A 168 7.23 15.18 5.26
C GLY A 168 6.43 16.10 6.19
N LEU A 169 6.14 17.33 5.74
CA LEU A 169 5.30 18.27 6.49
C LEU A 169 3.86 17.78 6.62
N LEU A 170 3.26 17.33 5.50
CA LEU A 170 1.88 16.86 5.47
C LEU A 170 1.70 15.62 6.36
N ALA A 171 2.65 14.70 6.38
CA ALA A 171 2.63 13.53 7.26
C ALA A 171 2.57 13.93 8.76
N GLY A 172 3.23 15.02 9.14
CA GLY A 172 3.17 15.58 10.51
C GLY A 172 1.83 16.24 10.84
N LEU A 173 1.07 16.67 9.82
CA LEU A 173 -0.24 17.30 9.95
C LEU A 173 -1.40 16.29 9.93
N LYS A 174 -1.15 14.99 10.12
CA LYS A 174 -2.19 13.94 10.19
C LYS A 174 -3.31 14.20 11.20
N GLY A 175 -3.11 15.09 12.18
CA GLY A 175 -4.18 15.56 13.08
C GLY A 175 -5.28 16.36 12.39
N LEU A 176 -5.02 16.92 11.21
CA LEU A 176 -5.99 17.62 10.35
C LEU A 176 -6.75 16.65 9.42
N ARG A 177 -6.58 15.34 9.58
CA ARG A 177 -7.33 14.35 8.83
C ARG A 177 -8.81 14.43 9.23
N GLY A 178 -9.67 14.75 8.27
CA GLY A 178 -11.11 14.82 8.47
C GLY A 178 -11.61 16.09 9.17
N THR A 179 -10.77 17.12 9.30
CA THR A 179 -11.15 18.49 9.71
C THR A 179 -11.31 19.38 8.49
#